data_AF-A0A1J4JGA8-F1
#
_entry.id   AF-A0A1J4JGA8-F1
#
_cell.length_a   1.000
_cell.length_b   1.000
_cell.length_c   1.000
_cell.angle_alpha   90.00
_cell.angle_beta   90.00
_cell.angle_gamma   90.00
#
_symmetry.space_group_name_H-M   'P 1'
#
loop_
_entity.id
_entity.type
_entity.pdbx_description
1 polymer ?
#
loop_
_entity_poly.entity_id
_entity_poly.type
_entity_poly.pdbx_seq_one_letter_code
_entity_poly.pdbx_strand_id
1 'polypeptide(L)'
;MNDIDINSIEEHGLMPFSMAIDSNDWKEEENIRVSHFHSLSKNIEKVSPKQLKKKFREGIPSIYRRKFWFLASGGYDLMVESGVMYEQITSIAFKTEPTIADFFGLPPDFFSFMPNSHAEKLVNFLHVVRFQNRMIEFAPLIPSVSAVLLLYMEPSLAYFTIQSMINKSRDTDWYFKDTKSSFQATIETTDILINRKCHHLVQHAKSIGLNIVEICLFLFPMFLVPILSLPIMLSLFDTFILEGRKILIRVCVAIFEIEEKSLLSTETPDEFIHVLLTKLSQLETVKDLKKLLNHSFSIHLSRKRDILPLEKKYKNKNDLDFSHINITKMNLKSHFPVPVDYESTISVIDRIKGIMLPKQIDFSKQTLLTLENYCLVQQFLPHNLKSKAPILIFDMSIDGTVLSSLIRQASHDSFYILLIKTNSRIFGALLSCALIVQDTKNKYIGNQNTMVFDFTNKKAYRHYPLVNELFISISSNLLIIGGPHFSIYLEEGLSKVGSQPCETFDSPSFVESSTGDKILNIQMFKLSE
;
A
#
# COMPACT_ATOMS: atom_id res chain seq x y z
N MET A 1 -31.79 21.32 3.43
CA MET A 1 -30.39 21.34 3.93
C MET A 1 -30.47 20.93 5.37
N ASN A 2 -29.83 19.83 5.77
CA ASN A 2 -29.64 19.58 7.20
C ASN A 2 -28.75 20.72 7.72
N ASP A 3 -29.15 21.35 8.82
CA ASP A 3 -28.33 22.38 9.49
C ASP A 3 -27.03 21.74 9.96
N ILE A 4 -25.96 21.87 9.17
CA ILE A 4 -24.65 21.35 9.53
C ILE A 4 -24.12 22.21 10.67
N ASP A 5 -24.02 21.61 11.86
CA ASP A 5 -23.35 22.25 12.98
C ASP A 5 -21.83 22.22 12.76
N ILE A 6 -21.32 23.32 12.18
CA ILE A 6 -19.88 23.53 11.98
C ILE A 6 -19.12 23.71 13.30
N ASN A 7 -19.81 24.02 14.40
CA ASN A 7 -19.22 24.22 15.72
C ASN A 7 -19.22 22.96 16.58
N SER A 8 -19.80 21.85 16.08
CA SER A 8 -19.78 20.56 16.75
C SER A 8 -18.35 20.16 17.08
N ILE A 9 -18.14 19.78 18.33
CA ILE A 9 -16.89 19.26 18.89
C ILE A 9 -16.91 17.73 19.03
N GLU A 10 -17.93 17.08 18.46
CA GLU A 10 -18.09 15.62 18.47
C GLU A 10 -17.17 14.95 17.43
N GLU A 11 -17.00 13.64 17.57
CA GLU A 11 -16.20 12.82 16.67
C GLU A 11 -17.05 12.40 15.45
N HIS A 12 -16.84 13.07 14.31
CA HIS A 12 -17.53 12.77 13.04
C HIS A 12 -16.72 11.90 12.09
N GLY A 13 -15.41 11.78 12.36
CA GLY A 13 -14.46 11.09 11.51
C GLY A 13 -14.28 9.61 11.84
N LEU A 14 -13.27 9.02 11.21
CA LEU A 14 -12.94 7.61 11.30
C LEU A 14 -12.15 7.21 12.56
N MET A 15 -11.73 8.19 13.37
CA MET A 15 -10.78 8.01 14.46
C MET A 15 -11.21 8.79 15.70
N PRO A 16 -11.14 8.20 16.91
CA PRO A 16 -11.33 8.94 18.14
C PRO A 16 -10.15 9.89 18.40
N PHE A 17 -10.42 11.06 19.00
CA PHE A 17 -9.39 12.08 19.25
C PHE A 17 -8.29 11.60 20.18
N SER A 18 -8.58 10.66 21.08
CA SER A 18 -7.62 10.05 21.99
C SER A 18 -6.45 9.35 21.29
N MET A 19 -6.63 8.89 20.04
CA MET A 19 -5.54 8.28 19.27
C MET A 19 -4.43 9.27 18.89
N ALA A 20 -4.75 10.56 18.77
CA ALA A 20 -3.76 11.61 18.54
C ALA A 20 -3.17 12.19 19.83
N ILE A 21 -3.56 11.63 20.99
CA ILE A 21 -3.18 12.08 22.33
C ILE A 21 -2.67 10.86 23.12
N ASP A 22 -1.62 10.24 22.57
CA ASP A 22 -1.10 8.94 22.98
C ASP A 22 -0.14 8.98 24.18
N SER A 23 0.32 10.16 24.57
CA SER A 23 1.27 10.37 25.66
C SER A 23 0.88 11.54 26.58
N ASN A 24 1.56 11.67 27.73
CA ASN A 24 1.33 12.78 28.64
C ASN A 24 1.77 14.15 28.08
N ASP A 25 2.86 14.20 27.31
CA ASP A 25 3.29 15.45 26.66
C ASP A 25 2.30 15.88 25.56
N TRP A 26 1.71 14.95 24.81
CA TRP A 26 0.66 15.28 23.85
C TRP A 26 -0.64 15.74 24.54
N LYS A 27 -1.00 15.18 25.71
CA LYS A 27 -2.12 15.68 26.52
C LYS A 27 -1.92 17.13 26.95
N GLU A 28 -0.72 17.46 27.45
CA GLU A 28 -0.39 18.83 27.87
C GLU A 28 -0.43 19.79 26.69
N GLU A 29 0.21 19.43 25.58
CA GLU A 29 0.21 20.22 24.35
C GLU A 29 -1.21 20.43 23.79
N GLU A 30 -2.07 19.42 23.83
CA GLU A 30 -3.47 19.53 23.42
C GLU A 30 -4.24 20.52 24.30
N ASN A 31 -4.06 20.47 25.64
CA ASN A 31 -4.70 21.41 26.56
C ASN A 31 -4.27 22.87 26.30
N ILE A 32 -2.99 23.09 25.99
CA ILE A 32 -2.46 24.40 25.58
C ILE A 32 -3.13 24.86 24.29
N ARG A 33 -3.24 23.98 23.28
CA ARG A 33 -3.87 24.28 21.99
C ARG A 33 -5.36 24.61 22.14
N VAL A 34 -6.11 23.85 22.95
CA VAL A 34 -7.52 24.13 23.25
C VAL A 34 -7.69 25.52 23.87
N SER A 35 -6.88 25.85 24.87
CA SER A 35 -6.92 27.15 25.54
C SER A 35 -6.67 28.31 24.56
N HIS A 36 -5.69 28.14 23.66
CA HIS A 36 -5.39 29.12 22.63
C HIS A 36 -6.52 29.28 21.59
N PHE A 37 -7.10 28.16 21.12
CA PHE A 37 -8.12 28.19 20.08
C PHE A 37 -9.52 28.55 20.58
N HIS A 38 -9.83 28.33 21.86
CA HIS A 38 -11.11 28.74 22.44
C HIS A 38 -11.32 30.26 22.35
N SER A 39 -10.25 31.04 22.48
CA SER A 39 -10.29 32.50 22.26
C SER A 39 -10.50 32.87 20.78
N LEU A 40 -9.93 32.08 19.88
CA LEU A 40 -9.95 32.29 18.43
C LEU A 40 -11.31 31.95 17.81
N SER A 41 -11.92 30.86 18.25
CA SER A 41 -13.19 30.35 17.72
C SER A 41 -14.36 31.33 17.90
N LYS A 42 -14.29 32.19 18.93
CA LYS A 42 -15.29 33.24 19.22
C LYS A 42 -15.14 34.51 18.36
N ASN A 43 -13.97 34.74 17.76
CA ASN A 43 -13.65 36.01 17.10
C ASN A 43 -12.93 35.83 15.74
N ILE A 44 -13.16 34.70 15.05
CA ILE A 44 -12.39 34.33 13.85
C ILE A 44 -12.38 35.41 12.77
N GLU A 45 -13.50 36.13 12.59
CA GLU A 45 -13.66 37.23 11.63
C GLU A 45 -12.73 38.43 11.90
N LYS A 46 -12.30 38.60 13.16
CA LYS A 46 -11.41 39.69 13.59
C LYS A 46 -9.93 39.30 13.53
N VAL A 47 -9.63 38.06 13.16
CA VAL A 47 -8.26 37.54 13.15
C VAL A 47 -7.59 37.88 11.82
N SER A 48 -6.47 38.58 11.87
CA SER A 48 -5.71 38.86 10.64
C SER A 48 -5.17 37.56 10.01
N PRO A 49 -4.99 37.50 8.67
CA PRO A 49 -4.41 36.34 8.01
C PRO A 49 -3.05 35.91 8.58
N LYS A 50 -2.25 36.88 9.06
CA LYS A 50 -0.94 36.62 9.70
C LYS A 50 -1.09 35.93 11.05
N GLN A 51 -2.06 36.32 11.87
CA GLN A 51 -2.34 35.69 13.16
C GLN A 51 -2.92 34.29 12.97
N LEU A 52 -3.87 34.12 12.05
CA LEU A 52 -4.45 32.82 11.72
C LEU A 52 -3.35 31.84 11.27
N LYS A 53 -2.47 32.32 10.39
CA LYS A 53 -1.29 31.58 9.94
C LYS A 53 -0.37 31.17 11.07
N LYS A 54 -0.11 32.06 12.03
CA LYS A 54 0.70 31.74 13.22
C LYS A 54 0.02 30.63 14.04
N LYS A 55 -1.29 30.71 14.25
CA LYS A 55 -2.05 29.71 15.00
C LYS A 55 -2.05 28.33 14.35
N PHE A 56 -2.21 28.25 13.03
CA PHE A 56 -2.16 26.98 12.32
C PHE A 56 -0.77 26.31 12.43
N ARG A 57 0.30 27.12 12.49
CA ARG A 57 1.68 26.63 12.72
C ARG A 57 1.97 26.20 14.14
N GLU A 58 1.22 26.72 15.12
CA GLU A 58 1.26 26.27 16.51
C GLU A 58 0.48 24.96 16.72
N GLY A 59 -0.34 24.55 15.73
CA GLY A 59 -1.16 23.33 15.75
C GLY A 59 -2.59 23.60 16.20
N ILE A 60 -3.54 22.94 15.54
CA ILE A 60 -4.98 23.02 15.84
C ILE A 60 -5.30 21.85 16.78
N PRO A 61 -6.05 22.07 17.88
CA PRO A 61 -6.48 20.98 18.74
C PRO A 61 -7.50 20.10 18.01
N SER A 62 -7.55 18.82 18.36
CA SER A 62 -8.32 17.77 17.71
C SER A 62 -9.80 18.16 17.54
N ILE A 63 -10.42 18.68 18.59
CA ILE A 63 -11.84 19.10 18.61
C ILE A 63 -12.17 20.22 17.62
N TYR A 64 -11.17 20.95 17.11
CA TYR A 64 -11.36 22.09 16.22
C TYR A 64 -10.88 21.83 14.79
N ARG A 65 -10.21 20.70 14.51
CA ARG A 65 -9.73 20.37 13.16
C ARG A 65 -10.87 20.32 12.15
N ARG A 66 -11.97 19.62 12.45
CA ARG A 66 -13.17 19.56 11.59
C ARG A 66 -13.62 20.96 11.13
N LYS A 67 -13.82 21.90 12.05
CA LYS A 67 -14.23 23.27 11.74
C LYS A 67 -13.17 24.03 10.92
N PHE A 68 -11.95 24.11 11.44
CA PHE A 68 -10.95 25.02 10.89
C PHE A 68 -10.35 24.54 9.58
N TRP A 69 -10.25 23.23 9.36
CA TRP A 69 -9.87 22.66 8.06
C TRP A 69 -10.95 22.92 7.01
N PHE A 70 -12.22 22.75 7.37
CA PHE A 70 -13.34 23.00 6.46
C PHE A 70 -13.41 24.47 6.03
N LEU A 71 -13.23 25.40 6.96
CA LEU A 71 -13.18 26.84 6.67
C LEU A 71 -11.92 27.22 5.87
N ALA A 72 -10.73 26.78 6.30
CA ALA A 72 -9.47 27.21 5.68
C ALA A 72 -9.29 26.70 4.24
N SER A 73 -9.91 25.57 3.91
CA SER A 73 -9.91 25.03 2.56
C SER A 73 -10.87 25.74 1.60
N GLY A 74 -11.85 26.49 2.11
CA GLY A 74 -12.98 27.02 1.33
C GLY A 74 -14.11 26.00 1.11
N GLY A 75 -14.08 24.86 1.80
CA GLY A 75 -15.12 23.83 1.66
C GLY A 75 -16.50 24.31 2.10
N TYR A 76 -16.58 25.18 3.11
CA TYR A 76 -17.86 25.73 3.58
C TYR A 76 -18.55 26.55 2.49
N ASP A 77 -17.82 27.46 1.85
CA ASP A 77 -18.34 28.31 0.78
C ASP A 77 -18.84 27.46 -0.39
N LEU A 78 -18.04 26.47 -0.81
CA LEU A 78 -18.41 25.54 -1.87
C LEU A 78 -19.67 24.74 -1.54
N MET A 79 -19.83 24.30 -0.29
CA MET A 79 -21.00 23.55 0.15
C MET A 79 -22.27 24.40 0.15
N VAL A 80 -22.17 25.64 0.62
CA VAL A 80 -23.28 26.60 0.62
C VAL A 80 -23.73 26.89 -0.82
N GLU A 81 -22.79 27.05 -1.74
CA GLU A 81 -23.06 27.28 -3.16
C GLU A 81 -23.65 26.04 -3.86
N SER A 82 -23.18 24.84 -3.52
CA SER A 82 -23.47 23.61 -4.27
C SER A 82 -24.60 22.73 -3.68
N GLY A 83 -25.01 22.95 -2.43
CA GLY A 83 -26.08 22.18 -1.78
C GLY A 83 -25.75 20.70 -1.60
N VAL A 84 -26.69 19.81 -1.95
CA VAL A 84 -26.61 18.33 -1.75
C VAL A 84 -25.81 17.58 -2.83
N MET A 85 -24.77 18.24 -3.34
CA MET A 85 -24.00 17.77 -4.48
C MET A 85 -23.26 16.47 -4.19
N TYR A 86 -22.76 16.27 -2.97
CA TYR A 86 -22.06 15.04 -2.58
C TYR A 86 -22.99 13.82 -2.67
N GLU A 87 -24.20 13.91 -2.11
CA GLU A 87 -25.17 12.82 -2.08
C GLU A 87 -25.62 12.45 -3.50
N GLN A 88 -25.85 13.48 -4.34
CA GLN A 88 -26.20 13.30 -5.74
C GLN A 88 -25.09 12.58 -6.52
N ILE A 89 -23.84 13.02 -6.42
CA ILE A 89 -22.72 12.40 -7.13
C ILE A 89 -22.50 10.98 -6.62
N THR A 90 -22.57 10.78 -5.30
CA THR A 90 -22.41 9.45 -4.68
C THR A 90 -23.42 8.45 -5.25
N SER A 91 -24.70 8.85 -5.37
CA SER A 91 -25.75 8.00 -5.94
C SER A 91 -25.52 7.59 -7.40
N ILE A 92 -24.77 8.39 -8.16
CA ILE A 92 -24.45 8.13 -9.56
C ILE A 92 -23.15 7.33 -9.66
N ALA A 93 -22.12 7.72 -8.92
CA ALA A 93 -20.80 7.09 -8.94
C ALA A 93 -20.86 5.62 -8.55
N PHE A 94 -21.66 5.25 -7.54
CA PHE A 94 -21.83 3.86 -7.12
C PHE A 94 -22.66 2.98 -8.08
N LYS A 95 -23.15 3.52 -9.19
CA LYS A 95 -23.65 2.70 -10.30
C LYS A 95 -22.52 2.08 -11.14
N THR A 96 -21.29 2.51 -10.90
CA THR A 96 -20.08 2.00 -11.56
C THR A 96 -19.12 1.48 -10.50
N GLU A 97 -18.51 0.33 -10.75
CA GLU A 97 -17.53 -0.23 -9.81
C GLU A 97 -16.27 0.64 -9.73
N PRO A 98 -15.68 0.81 -8.53
CA PRO A 98 -14.43 1.52 -8.37
C PRO A 98 -13.27 0.73 -9.01
N THR A 99 -12.66 1.27 -10.06
CA THR A 99 -11.42 0.71 -10.62
C THR A 99 -10.27 1.07 -9.69
N ILE A 100 -9.82 0.11 -8.87
CA ILE A 100 -8.72 0.30 -7.90
C ILE A 100 -7.40 0.75 -8.59
N ALA A 101 -7.29 0.69 -9.91
CA ALA A 101 -6.07 1.07 -10.66
C ALA A 101 -5.92 2.59 -10.84
N ASP A 102 -6.95 3.39 -10.54
CA ASP A 102 -7.03 4.81 -10.91
C ASP A 102 -7.13 5.78 -9.71
N PHE A 103 -6.60 5.44 -8.53
CA PHE A 103 -6.59 6.33 -7.37
C PHE A 103 -5.51 7.42 -7.44
N PHE A 104 -5.57 8.24 -8.50
CA PHE A 104 -4.73 9.42 -8.68
C PHE A 104 -3.21 9.13 -8.66
N GLY A 105 -2.79 7.91 -9.00
CA GLY A 105 -1.38 7.55 -9.14
C GLY A 105 -0.73 6.89 -7.92
N LEU A 106 -1.49 6.53 -6.87
CA LEU A 106 -0.96 5.70 -5.79
C LEU A 106 -1.22 4.19 -6.02
N PRO A 107 -0.29 3.31 -5.60
CA PRO A 107 -0.48 1.87 -5.71
C PRO A 107 -1.53 1.36 -4.72
N PRO A 108 -2.13 0.18 -4.96
CA PRO A 108 -3.13 -0.43 -4.04
C PRO A 108 -2.61 -0.61 -2.61
N ASP A 109 -1.33 -0.90 -2.42
CA ASP A 109 -0.74 -1.12 -1.08
C ASP A 109 -0.77 0.15 -0.21
N PHE A 110 -0.97 1.33 -0.81
CA PHE A 110 -1.18 2.56 -0.06
C PHE A 110 -2.31 2.44 0.95
N PHE A 111 -3.34 1.63 0.72
CA PHE A 111 -4.47 1.52 1.63
C PHE A 111 -4.22 0.57 2.83
N SER A 112 -3.08 -0.13 2.84
CA SER A 112 -2.77 -1.16 3.85
C SER A 112 -2.41 -0.61 5.23
N PHE A 113 -2.11 0.69 5.38
CA PHE A 113 -1.77 1.28 6.67
C PHE A 113 -2.98 1.49 7.61
N MET A 114 -4.20 1.29 7.11
CA MET A 114 -5.44 1.44 7.87
C MET A 114 -6.26 0.14 7.89
N PRO A 115 -7.14 -0.07 8.89
CA PRO A 115 -8.01 -1.23 8.93
C PRO A 115 -8.87 -1.35 7.67
N ASN A 116 -9.20 -2.57 7.27
CA ASN A 116 -9.92 -2.85 6.03
C ASN A 116 -11.24 -2.04 5.91
N SER A 117 -11.97 -1.85 7.01
CA SER A 117 -13.21 -1.06 7.03
C SER A 117 -12.97 0.44 6.78
N HIS A 118 -11.82 0.97 7.19
CA HIS A 118 -11.41 2.35 6.89
C HIS A 118 -10.90 2.46 5.46
N ALA A 119 -10.12 1.48 5.00
CA ALA A 119 -9.61 1.41 3.62
C ALA A 119 -10.76 1.39 2.61
N GLU A 120 -11.78 0.57 2.85
CA GLU A 120 -12.98 0.50 2.01
C GLU A 120 -13.71 1.85 1.94
N LYS A 121 -13.88 2.53 3.08
CA LYS A 121 -14.48 3.88 3.12
C LYS A 121 -13.66 4.89 2.30
N LEU A 122 -12.34 4.86 2.40
CA LEU A 122 -11.47 5.74 1.63
C LEU A 122 -11.52 5.42 0.11
N VAL A 123 -11.51 4.16 -0.27
CA VAL A 123 -11.64 3.69 -1.66
C VAL A 123 -12.96 4.20 -2.26
N ASN A 124 -14.07 4.01 -1.54
CA ASN A 124 -15.39 4.48 -1.94
C ASN A 124 -15.46 6.01 -2.04
N PHE A 125 -14.87 6.71 -1.07
CA PHE A 125 -14.77 8.17 -1.09
C PHE A 125 -13.96 8.68 -2.28
N LEU A 126 -12.80 8.08 -2.55
CA LEU A 126 -11.95 8.46 -3.68
C LEU A 126 -12.60 8.17 -5.03
N HIS A 127 -13.43 7.14 -5.13
CA HIS A 127 -14.25 6.88 -6.32
C HIS A 127 -15.20 8.04 -6.61
N VAL A 128 -15.89 8.55 -5.58
CA VAL A 128 -16.77 9.73 -5.71
C VAL A 128 -15.97 10.96 -6.14
N VAL A 129 -14.80 11.21 -5.52
CA VAL A 129 -13.92 12.32 -5.91
C VAL A 129 -13.41 12.16 -7.35
N ARG A 130 -13.02 10.94 -7.76
CA ARG A 130 -12.54 10.63 -9.11
C ARG A 130 -13.62 10.83 -10.17
N PHE A 131 -14.87 10.46 -9.85
CA PHE A 131 -15.99 10.54 -10.78
C PHE A 131 -16.17 11.94 -11.36
N GLN A 132 -15.96 12.99 -10.56
CA GLN A 132 -16.05 14.38 -11.00
C GLN A 132 -14.74 14.95 -11.53
N ASN A 133 -13.59 14.39 -11.12
CA ASN A 133 -12.27 14.91 -11.44
C ASN A 133 -11.51 14.02 -12.43
N ARG A 134 -12.22 13.52 -13.45
CA ARG A 134 -11.69 12.58 -14.47
C ARG A 134 -10.50 13.12 -15.27
N MET A 135 -10.39 14.44 -15.39
CA MET A 135 -9.30 15.11 -16.11
C MET A 135 -7.96 15.07 -15.38
N ILE A 136 -7.94 14.72 -14.09
CA ILE A 136 -6.68 14.58 -13.35
C ILE A 136 -5.97 13.32 -13.85
N GLU A 137 -4.78 13.45 -14.41
CA GLU A 137 -3.98 12.32 -14.86
C GLU A 137 -3.25 11.67 -13.68
N PHE A 138 -2.61 12.48 -12.83
CA PHE A 138 -1.75 12.00 -11.75
C PHE A 138 -1.67 13.03 -10.61
N ALA A 139 -2.08 12.64 -9.40
CA ALA A 139 -2.16 13.51 -8.23
C ALA A 139 -2.05 12.69 -6.91
N PRO A 140 -0.88 12.10 -6.60
CA PRO A 140 -0.72 11.15 -5.50
C PRO A 140 -0.95 11.76 -4.11
N LEU A 141 -1.03 13.08 -4.00
CA LEU A 141 -1.39 13.75 -2.74
C LEU A 141 -2.90 13.70 -2.44
N ILE A 142 -3.77 13.54 -3.44
CA ILE A 142 -5.24 13.54 -3.21
C ILE A 142 -5.66 12.39 -2.30
N PRO A 143 -5.22 11.13 -2.51
CA PRO A 143 -5.55 10.04 -1.60
C PRO A 143 -5.05 10.26 -0.17
N SER A 144 -3.81 10.73 0.01
CA SER A 144 -3.26 11.02 1.35
C SER A 144 -4.04 12.11 2.07
N VAL A 145 -4.35 13.22 1.39
CA VAL A 145 -5.15 14.29 1.98
C VAL A 145 -6.55 13.78 2.34
N SER A 146 -7.17 12.98 1.46
CA SER A 146 -8.50 12.41 1.70
C SER A 146 -8.50 11.48 2.92
N ALA A 147 -7.46 10.67 3.09
CA ALA A 147 -7.28 9.83 4.27
C ALA A 147 -7.27 10.67 5.55
N VAL A 148 -6.48 11.75 5.60
CA VAL A 148 -6.38 12.64 6.75
C VAL A 148 -7.69 13.37 7.04
N LEU A 149 -8.39 13.84 6.00
CA LEU A 149 -9.69 14.51 6.16
C LEU A 149 -10.73 13.58 6.78
N LEU A 150 -10.82 12.34 6.31
CA LEU A 150 -11.76 11.35 6.84
C LEU A 150 -11.46 10.96 8.29
N LEU A 151 -10.26 11.20 8.83
CA LEU A 151 -10.00 11.01 10.26
C LEU A 151 -10.83 11.95 11.15
N TYR A 152 -11.20 13.14 10.65
CA TYR A 152 -11.85 14.20 11.45
C TYR A 152 -13.21 14.66 10.91
N MET A 153 -13.58 14.26 9.70
CA MET A 153 -14.80 14.71 9.03
C MET A 153 -15.61 13.53 8.52
N GLU A 154 -16.92 13.69 8.53
CA GLU A 154 -17.83 12.85 7.76
C GLU A 154 -17.57 13.00 6.24
N PRO A 155 -17.92 11.99 5.43
CA PRO A 155 -17.61 12.00 4.00
C PRO A 155 -18.10 13.24 3.23
N SER A 156 -19.26 13.79 3.57
CA SER A 156 -19.80 14.98 2.88
C SER A 156 -18.89 16.21 3.06
N LEU A 157 -18.50 16.53 4.30
CA LEU A 157 -17.59 17.65 4.59
C LEU A 157 -16.18 17.41 4.05
N ALA A 158 -15.68 16.18 4.16
CA ALA A 158 -14.40 15.80 3.58
C ALA A 158 -14.39 16.02 2.06
N TYR A 159 -15.50 15.70 1.38
CA TYR A 159 -15.66 15.88 -0.06
C TYR A 159 -15.64 17.37 -0.45
N PHE A 160 -16.42 18.22 0.21
CA PHE A 160 -16.40 19.65 -0.09
C PHE A 160 -15.03 20.29 0.21
N THR A 161 -14.36 19.83 1.28
CA THR A 161 -13.00 20.24 1.62
C THR A 161 -12.01 19.88 0.50
N ILE A 162 -11.92 18.60 0.09
CA ILE A 162 -10.98 18.18 -0.96
C ILE A 162 -11.34 18.77 -2.32
N GLN A 163 -12.63 18.90 -2.66
CA GLN A 163 -13.06 19.48 -3.92
C GLN A 163 -12.70 20.96 -4.02
N SER A 164 -12.86 21.73 -2.93
CA SER A 164 -12.39 23.12 -2.88
C SER A 164 -10.86 23.22 -3.07
N MET A 165 -10.11 22.31 -2.42
CA MET A 165 -8.65 22.24 -2.60
C MET A 165 -8.23 21.89 -4.02
N ILE A 166 -8.96 20.99 -4.70
CA ILE A 166 -8.77 20.66 -6.12
C ILE A 166 -9.05 21.89 -6.99
N ASN A 167 -10.18 22.56 -6.80
CA ASN A 167 -10.56 23.76 -7.56
C ASN A 167 -9.50 24.86 -7.42
N LYS A 168 -9.11 25.20 -6.19
CA LYS A 168 -8.05 26.18 -5.94
C LYS A 168 -6.69 25.79 -6.55
N SER A 169 -6.42 24.49 -6.68
CA SER A 169 -5.20 24.00 -7.32
C SER A 169 -5.22 24.19 -8.83
N ARG A 170 -6.38 24.03 -9.48
CA ARG A 170 -6.53 24.34 -10.91
C ARG A 170 -6.27 25.82 -11.21
N ASP A 171 -6.71 26.70 -10.31
CA ASP A 171 -6.57 28.15 -10.53
C ASP A 171 -5.17 28.67 -10.21
N THR A 172 -4.56 28.16 -9.14
CA THR A 172 -3.38 28.81 -8.54
C THR A 172 -2.22 27.88 -8.21
N ASP A 173 -2.31 26.59 -8.58
CA ASP A 173 -1.31 25.60 -8.22
C ASP A 173 -1.05 25.61 -6.70
N TRP A 174 -2.10 25.57 -5.87
CA TRP A 174 -1.92 25.72 -4.42
C TRP A 174 -1.58 24.42 -3.68
N TYR A 175 -2.38 23.36 -3.86
CA TYR A 175 -2.25 22.08 -3.17
C TYR A 175 -1.75 20.96 -4.08
N PHE A 176 -2.41 20.74 -5.22
CA PHE A 176 -2.19 19.57 -6.06
C PHE A 176 -1.59 19.93 -7.42
N LYS A 177 -0.90 18.94 -7.99
CA LYS A 177 -0.57 18.87 -9.41
C LYS A 177 -1.43 17.76 -10.01
N ASP A 178 -1.79 17.91 -11.28
CA ASP A 178 -2.78 17.07 -11.95
C ASP A 178 -2.20 16.17 -13.04
N THR A 179 -0.92 16.28 -13.34
CA THR A 179 -0.20 15.54 -14.38
C THR A 179 1.14 15.03 -13.85
N LYS A 180 1.63 13.94 -14.45
CA LYS A 180 2.92 13.33 -14.04
C LYS A 180 4.07 14.32 -14.16
N SER A 181 4.19 14.98 -15.31
CA SER A 181 5.25 15.96 -15.60
C SER A 181 5.23 17.17 -14.65
N SER A 182 4.04 17.66 -14.26
CA SER A 182 3.95 18.79 -13.33
C SER A 182 4.24 18.40 -11.87
N PHE A 183 3.88 17.18 -11.48
CA PHE A 183 4.30 16.63 -10.18
C PHE A 183 5.82 16.38 -10.17
N GLN A 184 6.36 15.83 -11.25
CA GLN A 184 7.81 15.64 -11.44
C GLN A 184 8.59 16.94 -11.28
N ALA A 185 8.13 18.01 -11.94
CA ALA A 185 8.75 19.31 -11.82
C ALA A 185 8.78 19.82 -10.37
N THR A 186 7.81 19.42 -9.54
CA THR A 186 7.77 19.75 -8.10
C THR A 186 8.83 18.98 -7.31
N ILE A 187 8.99 17.68 -7.56
CA ILE A 187 10.02 16.86 -6.88
C ILE A 187 11.43 17.24 -7.33
N GLU A 188 11.66 17.55 -8.61
CA GLU A 188 12.94 18.05 -9.10
C GLU A 188 13.28 19.43 -8.53
N THR A 189 12.28 20.30 -8.42
CA THR A 189 12.42 21.58 -7.71
C THR A 189 12.86 21.36 -6.26
N THR A 190 12.33 20.32 -5.61
CA THR A 190 12.68 19.98 -4.23
C THR A 190 14.11 19.45 -4.12
N ASP A 191 14.54 18.54 -5.00
CA ASP A 191 15.94 18.09 -5.10
C ASP A 191 16.90 19.26 -5.26
N ILE A 192 16.60 20.21 -6.15
CA ILE A 192 17.44 21.41 -6.34
C ILE A 192 17.54 22.24 -5.05
N LEU A 193 16.45 22.38 -4.32
CA LEU A 193 16.44 23.11 -3.05
C LEU A 193 17.22 22.36 -1.96
N ILE A 194 17.14 21.03 -1.92
CA ILE A 194 17.96 20.18 -1.04
C ILE A 194 19.43 20.35 -1.41
N ASN A 195 19.80 20.23 -2.69
CA ASN A 195 21.17 20.34 -3.17
C ASN A 195 21.80 21.71 -2.89
N ARG A 196 21.01 22.79 -2.84
CA ARG A 196 21.49 24.13 -2.44
C ARG A 196 21.89 24.21 -0.96
N LYS A 197 21.34 23.33 -0.12
CA LYS A 197 21.57 23.30 1.33
C LYS A 197 22.54 22.20 1.75
N CYS A 198 22.35 21.00 1.21
CA CYS A 198 23.04 19.77 1.57
C CYS A 198 23.75 19.19 0.33
N HIS A 199 24.64 19.97 -0.30
CA HIS A 199 25.26 19.59 -1.58
C HIS A 199 25.99 18.25 -1.49
N HIS A 200 26.79 18.07 -0.44
CA HIS A 200 27.58 16.85 -0.23
C HIS A 200 26.68 15.64 -0.05
N LEU A 201 25.54 15.78 0.63
CA LEU A 201 24.56 14.72 0.78
C LEU A 201 23.97 14.26 -0.55
N VAL A 202 23.62 15.20 -1.43
CA VAL A 202 23.07 14.87 -2.76
C VAL A 202 24.12 14.17 -3.62
N GLN A 203 25.39 14.56 -3.54
CA GLN A 203 26.48 13.87 -4.24
C GLN A 203 26.75 12.48 -3.66
N HIS A 204 26.70 12.36 -2.34
CA HIS A 204 26.83 11.08 -1.65
C HIS A 204 25.75 10.11 -2.09
N ALA A 205 24.47 10.52 -2.03
CA ALA A 205 23.35 9.72 -2.51
C ALA A 205 23.57 9.23 -3.95
N LYS A 206 24.04 10.11 -4.85
CA LYS A 206 24.38 9.71 -6.23
C LYS A 206 25.52 8.71 -6.31
N SER A 207 26.57 8.88 -5.52
CA SER A 207 27.73 7.98 -5.52
C SER A 207 27.40 6.56 -5.07
N ILE A 208 26.41 6.41 -4.18
CA ILE A 208 25.92 5.10 -3.74
C ILE A 208 24.81 4.55 -4.65
N GLY A 209 24.37 5.28 -5.67
CA GLY A 209 23.38 4.82 -6.66
C GLY A 209 21.94 5.25 -6.38
N LEU A 210 21.71 6.25 -5.53
CA LEU A 210 20.40 6.83 -5.24
C LEU A 210 20.17 8.17 -5.94
N ASN A 211 18.90 8.44 -6.24
CA ASN A 211 18.44 9.74 -6.72
C ASN A 211 17.43 10.34 -5.73
N ILE A 212 17.75 11.52 -5.17
CA ILE A 212 16.90 12.24 -4.22
C ILE A 212 15.52 12.53 -4.82
N VAL A 213 15.41 12.71 -6.14
CA VAL A 213 14.13 12.92 -6.82
C VAL A 213 13.18 11.73 -6.61
N GLU A 214 13.69 10.51 -6.69
CA GLU A 214 12.90 9.27 -6.51
C GLU A 214 12.45 9.13 -5.05
N ILE A 215 13.33 9.47 -4.11
CA ILE A 215 13.00 9.51 -2.69
C ILE A 215 11.91 10.55 -2.41
N CYS A 216 12.00 11.73 -3.02
CA CYS A 216 10.99 12.79 -2.88
C CYS A 216 9.63 12.39 -3.47
N LEU A 217 9.61 11.62 -4.56
CA LEU A 217 8.37 11.10 -5.14
C LEU A 217 7.60 10.27 -4.10
N PHE A 218 8.31 9.42 -3.36
CA PHE A 218 7.75 8.63 -2.27
C PHE A 218 7.36 9.49 -1.07
N LEU A 219 8.27 10.35 -0.59
CA LEU A 219 8.07 11.05 0.68
C LEU A 219 6.87 12.00 0.69
N PHE A 220 6.54 12.65 -0.43
CA PHE A 220 5.50 13.67 -0.49
C PHE A 220 4.12 13.20 -0.02
N PRO A 221 3.53 12.13 -0.61
CA PRO A 221 2.30 11.55 -0.09
C PRO A 221 2.48 10.95 1.31
N MET A 222 3.69 10.48 1.64
CA MET A 222 3.98 9.77 2.89
C MET A 222 4.05 10.67 4.12
N PHE A 223 4.45 11.93 3.96
CA PHE A 223 4.43 12.92 5.04
C PHE A 223 3.04 13.17 5.62
N LEU A 224 1.99 12.90 4.85
CA LEU A 224 0.60 13.03 5.31
C LEU A 224 0.02 11.71 5.81
N VAL A 225 0.60 10.56 5.44
CA VAL A 225 0.33 9.22 5.97
C VAL A 225 1.32 8.26 5.32
N PRO A 226 2.01 7.33 6.01
CA PRO A 226 2.01 6.99 7.43
C PRO A 226 3.40 7.02 8.09
N ILE A 227 4.34 7.81 7.55
CA ILE A 227 5.75 7.76 7.98
C ILE A 227 6.06 8.50 9.28
N LEU A 228 5.19 9.45 9.67
CA LEU A 228 5.32 10.30 10.86
C LEU A 228 4.31 9.85 11.91
N SER A 229 4.60 10.01 13.20
CA SER A 229 3.57 9.80 14.22
C SER A 229 2.31 10.62 13.93
N LEU A 230 1.15 10.06 14.25
CA LEU A 230 -0.15 10.68 13.98
C LEU A 230 -0.25 12.14 14.47
N PRO A 231 0.17 12.49 15.71
CA PRO A 231 0.06 13.88 16.18
C PRO A 231 0.98 14.86 15.42
N ILE A 232 2.14 14.39 14.96
CA ILE A 232 3.08 15.19 14.16
C ILE A 232 2.54 15.41 12.76
N MET A 233 2.05 14.34 12.12
CA MET A 233 1.40 14.41 10.82
C MET A 233 0.23 15.39 10.84
N LEU A 234 -0.63 15.32 11.85
CA LEU A 234 -1.79 16.22 11.97
C LEU A 234 -1.37 17.68 12.14
N SER A 235 -0.33 17.94 12.93
CA SER A 235 0.24 19.28 13.10
C SER A 235 0.88 19.80 11.81
N LEU A 236 1.47 18.91 11.00
CA LEU A 236 1.94 19.24 9.66
C LEU A 236 0.76 19.58 8.72
N PHE A 237 -0.31 18.78 8.77
CA PHE A 237 -1.51 18.97 7.97
C PHE A 237 -2.22 20.29 8.30
N ASP A 238 -2.26 20.68 9.58
CA ASP A 238 -2.75 22.00 10.03
C ASP A 238 -2.05 23.14 9.27
N THR A 239 -0.75 23.04 9.02
CA THR A 239 -0.04 24.07 8.23
C THR A 239 -0.24 23.92 6.73
N PHE A 240 -0.32 22.68 6.24
CA PHE A 240 -0.53 22.36 4.83
C PHE A 240 -1.88 22.86 4.34
N ILE A 241 -2.97 22.70 5.10
CA ILE A 241 -4.31 23.11 4.65
C ILE A 241 -4.40 24.62 4.41
N LEU A 242 -3.62 25.43 5.12
CA LEU A 242 -3.57 26.87 4.92
C LEU A 242 -2.54 27.29 3.87
N GLU A 243 -1.31 26.76 3.94
CA GLU A 243 -0.18 27.22 3.12
C GLU A 243 0.09 26.39 1.85
N GLY A 244 -0.57 25.24 1.69
CA GLY A 244 -0.52 24.31 0.56
C GLY A 244 0.79 23.51 0.44
N ARG A 245 1.03 22.88 -0.72
CA ARG A 245 2.16 21.93 -0.94
C ARG A 245 3.56 22.47 -0.69
N LYS A 246 3.74 23.79 -0.64
CA LYS A 246 5.03 24.38 -0.23
C LYS A 246 5.48 23.87 1.14
N ILE A 247 4.55 23.55 2.03
CA ILE A 247 4.88 23.00 3.34
C ILE A 247 5.61 21.66 3.21
N LEU A 248 5.18 20.78 2.30
CA LEU A 248 5.85 19.49 2.06
C LEU A 248 7.27 19.68 1.51
N ILE A 249 7.45 20.60 0.56
CA ILE A 249 8.78 20.96 0.04
C ILE A 249 9.69 21.44 1.18
N ARG A 250 9.19 22.34 2.02
CA ARG A 250 9.95 22.91 3.14
C ARG A 250 10.35 21.85 4.16
N VAL A 251 9.43 20.97 4.54
CA VAL A 251 9.69 19.90 5.50
C VAL A 251 10.66 18.87 4.92
N CYS A 252 10.54 18.55 3.63
CA CYS A 252 11.49 17.67 2.96
C CYS A 252 12.93 18.22 3.03
N VAL A 253 13.13 19.50 2.67
CA VAL A 253 14.45 20.16 2.79
C VAL A 253 14.95 20.13 4.24
N ALA A 254 14.07 20.43 5.19
CA ALA A 254 14.40 20.42 6.62
C ALA A 254 14.88 19.05 7.12
N ILE A 255 14.20 17.97 6.73
CA ILE A 255 14.56 16.60 7.13
C ILE A 255 15.96 16.26 6.63
N PHE A 256 16.23 16.49 5.34
CA PHE A 256 17.56 16.22 4.77
C PHE A 256 18.67 17.05 5.43
N GLU A 257 18.39 18.31 5.80
CA GLU A 257 19.34 19.17 6.50
C GLU A 257 19.58 18.72 7.96
N ILE A 258 18.54 18.28 8.67
CA ILE A 258 18.65 17.79 10.04
C ILE A 258 19.44 16.46 10.09
N GLU A 259 19.15 15.55 9.17
CA GLU A 259 19.71 14.19 9.16
C GLU A 259 20.96 14.05 8.27
N GLU A 260 21.47 15.15 7.71
CA GLU A 260 22.60 15.16 6.77
C GLU A 260 23.79 14.32 7.26
N LYS A 261 24.18 14.48 8.52
CA LYS A 261 25.30 13.73 9.11
C LYS A 261 25.07 12.22 9.16
N SER A 262 23.86 11.79 9.52
CA SER A 262 23.52 10.36 9.61
C SER A 262 23.36 9.72 8.24
N LEU A 263 22.95 10.49 7.24
CA LEU A 263 22.82 10.01 5.87
C LEU A 263 24.16 10.01 5.11
N LEU A 264 25.07 10.91 5.43
CA LEU A 264 26.43 10.92 4.87
C LEU A 264 27.29 9.73 5.33
N SER A 265 26.95 9.11 6.47
CA SER A 265 27.70 7.95 6.99
C SER A 265 27.28 6.61 6.39
N THR A 266 26.25 6.56 5.54
CA THR A 266 25.77 5.30 4.97
C THR A 266 26.57 4.89 3.74
N GLU A 267 26.78 3.60 3.51
CA GLU A 267 27.60 3.10 2.41
C GLU A 267 26.78 2.56 1.24
N THR A 268 25.51 2.20 1.48
CA THR A 268 24.64 1.58 0.47
C THR A 268 23.29 2.29 0.32
N PRO A 269 22.61 2.17 -0.83
CA PRO A 269 21.24 2.66 -1.02
C PRO A 269 20.27 2.21 0.06
N ASP A 270 20.29 0.92 0.40
CA ASP A 270 19.36 0.33 1.35
C ASP A 270 19.57 0.89 2.75
N GLU A 271 20.84 1.07 3.15
CA GLU A 271 21.18 1.70 4.42
C GLU A 271 20.73 3.17 4.48
N PHE A 272 20.94 3.95 3.41
CA PHE A 272 20.48 5.34 3.33
C PHE A 272 18.97 5.45 3.54
N ILE A 273 18.20 4.64 2.81
CA ILE A 273 16.74 4.60 2.93
C ILE A 273 16.34 4.14 4.33
N HIS A 274 16.95 3.07 4.85
CA HIS A 274 16.65 2.56 6.18
C HIS A 274 16.88 3.64 7.25
N VAL A 275 18.05 4.30 7.24
CA VAL A 275 18.36 5.39 8.17
C VAL A 275 17.33 6.51 8.05
N LEU A 276 17.01 6.97 6.85
CA LEU A 276 16.02 8.02 6.63
C LEU A 276 14.65 7.65 7.22
N LEU A 277 14.15 6.45 6.91
CA LEU A 277 12.86 5.97 7.41
C LEU A 277 12.87 5.79 8.93
N THR A 278 13.95 5.22 9.49
CA THR A 278 14.13 5.08 10.94
C THR A 278 14.07 6.43 11.62
N LYS A 279 14.80 7.43 11.12
CA LYS A 279 14.80 8.79 11.68
C LYS A 279 13.43 9.44 11.67
N LEU A 280 12.70 9.31 10.56
CA LEU A 280 11.32 9.82 10.47
C LEU A 280 10.38 9.10 11.45
N SER A 281 10.56 7.79 11.58
CA SER A 281 9.74 6.96 12.47
C SER A 281 9.98 7.22 13.97
N GLN A 282 11.14 7.81 14.32
CA GLN A 282 11.52 8.21 15.69
C GLN A 282 10.99 9.59 16.08
N LEU A 283 10.41 10.35 15.14
CA LEU A 283 9.73 11.60 15.45
C LEU A 283 8.39 11.27 16.09
N GLU A 284 8.36 11.24 17.43
CA GLU A 284 7.18 10.81 18.19
C GLU A 284 6.74 11.85 19.23
N THR A 285 7.66 12.67 19.75
CA THR A 285 7.37 13.59 20.87
C THR A 285 6.99 15.00 20.44
N VAL A 286 6.40 15.77 21.36
CA VAL A 286 6.13 17.21 21.15
C VAL A 286 7.43 18.00 20.91
N LYS A 287 8.55 17.57 21.51
CA LYS A 287 9.86 18.19 21.31
C LYS A 287 10.35 17.99 19.88
N ASP A 288 10.18 16.79 19.33
CA ASP A 288 10.55 16.46 17.96
C ASP A 288 9.74 17.27 16.96
N LEU A 289 8.41 17.39 17.18
CA LEU A 289 7.54 18.27 16.41
C LEU A 289 8.08 19.70 16.38
N LYS A 290 8.33 20.29 17.56
CA LYS A 290 8.77 21.67 17.69
C LYS A 290 10.13 21.88 17.01
N LYS A 291 11.07 20.93 17.15
CA LYS A 291 12.36 20.97 16.45
C LYS A 291 12.19 20.96 14.94
N LEU A 292 11.41 20.01 14.40
CA LEU A 292 11.15 19.88 12.97
C LEU A 292 10.49 21.13 12.39
N LEU A 293 9.41 21.62 13.01
CA LEU A 293 8.67 22.79 12.52
C LEU A 293 9.49 24.08 12.63
N ASN A 294 10.20 24.30 13.74
CA ASN A 294 11.04 25.49 13.90
C ASN A 294 12.15 25.53 12.84
N HIS A 295 12.83 24.40 12.61
CA HIS A 295 13.85 24.32 11.56
C HIS A 295 13.23 24.54 10.18
N SER A 296 12.12 23.85 9.89
CA SER A 296 11.37 24.00 8.63
C SER A 296 11.00 25.47 8.36
N PHE A 297 10.43 26.19 9.32
CA PHE A 297 10.01 27.57 9.13
C PHE A 297 11.17 28.59 9.12
N SER A 298 12.36 28.21 9.57
CA SER A 298 13.59 28.99 9.38
C SER A 298 14.05 29.02 7.92
N ILE A 299 13.68 27.99 7.14
CA ILE A 299 13.98 27.91 5.72
C ILE A 299 13.11 28.91 4.95
N HIS A 300 13.75 29.96 4.45
CA HIS A 300 13.11 30.94 3.60
C HIS A 300 12.76 30.32 2.24
N LEU A 301 11.45 30.24 1.96
CA LEU A 301 10.93 29.61 0.76
C LEU A 301 9.69 30.35 0.24
N SER A 302 9.81 30.93 -0.94
CA SER A 302 8.77 31.66 -1.65
C SER A 302 8.26 30.89 -2.87
N ARG A 303 6.93 30.79 -3.01
CA ARG A 303 6.31 30.17 -4.19
C ARG A 303 6.73 30.88 -5.48
N LYS A 304 6.63 32.21 -5.49
CA LYS A 304 6.88 33.04 -6.69
C LYS A 304 8.35 33.09 -7.10
N ARG A 305 9.27 33.06 -6.15
CA ARG A 305 10.71 33.23 -6.43
C ARG A 305 11.45 31.90 -6.55
N ASP A 306 11.13 30.94 -5.69
CA ASP A 306 11.97 29.76 -5.51
C ASP A 306 11.34 28.52 -6.15
N ILE A 307 10.00 28.41 -6.15
CA ILE A 307 9.30 27.19 -6.60
C ILE A 307 8.83 27.31 -8.05
N LEU A 308 7.93 28.24 -8.35
CA LEU A 308 7.28 28.33 -9.67
C LEU A 308 8.28 28.53 -10.83
N PRO A 309 9.37 29.34 -10.70
CA PRO A 309 10.36 29.45 -11.76
C PRO A 309 11.10 28.15 -12.04
N LEU A 310 11.39 27.35 -11.00
CA LEU A 310 11.99 26.03 -11.15
C LEU A 310 10.99 25.05 -11.75
N GLU A 311 9.77 24.94 -11.22
CA GLU A 311 8.74 24.07 -11.79
C GLU A 311 8.54 24.34 -13.30
N LYS A 312 8.47 25.61 -13.71
CA LYS A 312 8.35 25.98 -15.14
C LYS A 312 9.56 25.53 -15.97
N LYS A 313 10.77 25.59 -15.43
CA LYS A 313 12.00 25.18 -16.11
C LYS A 313 12.07 23.67 -16.33
N TYR A 314 11.52 22.88 -15.41
CA TYR A 314 11.66 21.42 -15.40
C TYR A 314 10.41 20.66 -15.89
N LYS A 315 9.28 21.34 -16.13
CA LYS A 315 8.03 20.75 -16.64
C LYS A 315 8.15 20.00 -17.98
N ASN A 316 9.16 20.31 -18.80
CA ASN A 316 9.31 19.76 -20.16
C ASN A 316 10.58 18.91 -20.34
N LYS A 317 11.29 18.56 -19.26
CA LYS A 317 12.37 17.57 -19.36
C LYS A 317 11.77 16.18 -19.41
N ASN A 318 12.43 15.26 -20.13
CA ASN A 318 12.01 13.86 -20.28
C ASN A 318 11.34 13.34 -19.01
N ASP A 319 10.12 12.84 -19.14
CA ASP A 319 9.39 12.25 -18.01
C ASP A 319 10.31 11.20 -17.37
N LEU A 320 10.53 11.33 -16.06
CA LEU A 320 11.17 10.29 -15.28
C LEU A 320 10.32 9.05 -15.45
N ASP A 321 10.95 7.93 -15.77
CA ASP A 321 10.22 6.69 -15.84
C ASP A 321 9.82 6.27 -14.42
N PHE A 322 8.58 6.59 -14.07
CA PHE A 322 7.96 6.21 -12.81
C PHE A 322 7.81 4.68 -12.66
N SER A 323 8.06 3.89 -13.71
CA SER A 323 8.04 2.42 -13.63
C SER A 323 9.08 1.86 -12.66
N HIS A 324 10.17 2.59 -12.42
CA HIS A 324 11.24 2.19 -11.50
C HIS A 324 11.00 2.60 -10.05
N ILE A 325 10.08 3.54 -9.78
CA ILE A 325 9.86 4.09 -8.43
C ILE A 325 8.74 3.30 -7.73
N ASN A 326 9.15 2.25 -7.03
CA ASN A 326 8.24 1.31 -6.41
C ASN A 326 7.92 1.71 -4.96
N ILE A 327 6.86 2.52 -4.78
CA ILE A 327 6.35 3.06 -3.50
C ILE A 327 5.97 1.94 -2.49
N THR A 328 5.80 0.70 -2.95
CA THR A 328 5.43 -0.51 -2.20
C THR A 328 6.56 -1.13 -1.36
N LYS A 329 7.79 -0.63 -1.48
CA LYS A 329 9.00 -1.22 -0.86
C LYS A 329 9.32 -0.74 0.56
N MET A 330 8.47 0.08 1.19
CA MET A 330 8.75 0.68 2.49
C MET A 330 7.69 0.27 3.51
N ASN A 331 8.09 -0.37 4.62
CA ASN A 331 7.22 -0.77 5.73
C ASN A 331 6.46 0.45 6.27
N LEU A 332 5.21 0.62 5.85
CA LEU A 332 4.30 1.66 6.30
C LEU A 332 3.78 1.31 7.70
N LYS A 333 4.09 2.12 8.73
CA LYS A 333 3.51 1.93 10.08
C LYS A 333 1.98 2.08 9.99
N SER A 334 1.20 1.22 10.66
CA SER A 334 -0.22 1.52 10.86
C SER A 334 -0.38 2.51 12.02
N HIS A 335 -1.09 3.61 11.83
CA HIS A 335 -1.46 4.53 12.92
C HIS A 335 -2.61 4.02 13.78
N PHE A 336 -3.13 2.83 13.46
CA PHE A 336 -4.20 2.17 14.19
C PHE A 336 -3.61 1.10 15.12
N PRO A 337 -4.13 0.98 16.36
CA PRO A 337 -3.69 -0.03 17.31
C PRO A 337 -4.06 -1.42 16.80
N VAL A 338 -3.11 -2.07 16.14
CA VAL A 338 -3.09 -3.50 15.84
C VAL A 338 -1.81 -4.03 16.49
N PRO A 339 -1.76 -5.26 17.05
CA PRO A 339 -0.53 -5.80 17.62
C PRO A 339 0.52 -5.88 16.51
N VAL A 340 1.55 -5.05 16.59
CA VAL A 340 2.69 -5.08 15.66
C VAL A 340 3.76 -5.95 16.32
N ASP A 341 3.93 -7.17 15.83
CA ASP A 341 5.08 -8.00 16.18
C ASP A 341 6.37 -7.31 15.66
N TYR A 342 7.27 -7.01 16.60
CA TYR A 342 8.44 -6.16 16.42
C TYR A 342 9.63 -6.84 15.68
N GLU A 343 9.44 -8.00 15.03
CA GLU A 343 10.56 -8.80 14.49
C GLU A 343 10.88 -8.65 12.99
N SER A 344 10.20 -7.80 12.22
CA SER A 344 10.36 -7.79 10.74
C SER A 344 11.26 -6.68 10.15
N THR A 345 12.42 -6.41 10.77
CA THR A 345 13.50 -5.61 10.14
C THR A 345 14.34 -6.45 9.15
N ILE A 346 14.10 -7.75 9.04
CA ILE A 346 14.80 -8.65 8.11
C ILE A 346 13.82 -9.15 7.04
N SER A 347 14.01 -8.69 5.80
CA SER A 347 13.58 -9.27 4.49
C SER A 347 13.10 -8.25 3.45
N VAL A 348 13.67 -7.03 3.45
CA VAL A 348 13.54 -6.11 2.29
C VAL A 348 14.09 -6.80 1.02
N ILE A 349 15.13 -7.64 1.17
CA ILE A 349 15.80 -8.36 0.08
C ILE A 349 14.97 -9.54 -0.47
N ASP A 350 14.19 -10.24 0.35
CA ASP A 350 13.38 -11.38 -0.14
C ASP A 350 12.09 -10.93 -0.86
N ARG A 351 11.62 -9.71 -0.61
CA ARG A 351 10.47 -9.13 -1.33
C ARG A 351 10.84 -8.57 -2.71
N ILE A 352 12.14 -8.44 -3.02
CA ILE A 352 12.65 -7.96 -4.32
C ILE A 352 12.25 -8.89 -5.48
N LYS A 353 11.95 -10.18 -5.22
CA LYS A 353 11.68 -11.17 -6.27
C LYS A 353 10.20 -11.32 -6.66
N GLY A 354 9.27 -10.66 -5.97
CA GLY A 354 7.83 -11.02 -6.01
C GLY A 354 6.89 -10.20 -6.90
N ILE A 355 7.30 -9.10 -7.53
CA ILE A 355 6.34 -8.06 -7.99
C ILE A 355 6.08 -8.12 -9.50
N MET A 356 5.27 -9.09 -9.91
CA MET A 356 4.07 -8.78 -10.69
C MET A 356 2.89 -9.21 -9.80
N LEU A 357 1.64 -9.10 -10.24
CA LEU A 357 0.44 -9.81 -9.75
C LEU A 357 -0.71 -8.87 -9.31
N PRO A 358 -1.96 -9.17 -9.70
CA PRO A 358 -3.08 -8.24 -9.70
C PRO A 358 -4.19 -8.66 -8.74
N LYS A 359 -5.27 -7.86 -8.77
CA LYS A 359 -6.40 -7.81 -7.84
C LYS A 359 -7.34 -9.02 -7.89
N GLN A 360 -8.03 -9.15 -6.75
CA GLN A 360 -9.16 -10.01 -6.38
C GLN A 360 -8.84 -11.45 -5.98
N ILE A 361 -8.67 -11.65 -4.67
CA ILE A 361 -8.95 -12.93 -4.00
C ILE A 361 -9.78 -12.59 -2.76
N ASP A 362 -10.97 -13.18 -2.65
CA ASP A 362 -11.78 -13.12 -1.45
C ASP A 362 -11.30 -14.21 -0.47
N PHE A 363 -10.37 -13.84 0.43
CA PHE A 363 -9.85 -14.72 1.48
C PHE A 363 -10.77 -14.82 2.70
N SER A 364 -12.02 -14.39 2.61
CA SER A 364 -12.99 -14.48 3.72
C SER A 364 -13.35 -15.92 4.11
N LYS A 365 -13.00 -16.91 3.27
CA LYS A 365 -13.11 -18.35 3.59
C LYS A 365 -11.74 -18.90 3.99
N GLN A 366 -11.67 -19.68 5.07
CA GLN A 366 -10.45 -20.36 5.53
C GLN A 366 -9.91 -21.33 4.45
N THR A 367 -9.06 -20.84 3.54
CA THR A 367 -8.40 -21.65 2.50
C THR A 367 -6.95 -21.96 2.87
N LEU A 368 -6.45 -23.12 2.45
CA LEU A 368 -5.03 -23.51 2.54
C LEU A 368 -4.14 -22.61 1.68
N LEU A 369 -4.70 -22.06 0.60
CA LEU A 369 -4.05 -21.06 -0.24
C LEU A 369 -4.21 -19.68 0.39
N THR A 370 -3.28 -19.32 1.27
CA THR A 370 -3.16 -17.95 1.78
C THR A 370 -2.55 -17.04 0.72
N LEU A 371 -2.71 -15.72 0.86
CA LEU A 371 -2.08 -14.74 -0.04
C LEU A 371 -0.55 -14.95 -0.11
N GLU A 372 0.09 -15.17 1.04
CA GLU A 372 1.52 -15.42 1.14
C GLU A 372 1.95 -16.65 0.33
N ASN A 373 1.23 -17.76 0.49
CA ASN A 373 1.49 -19.01 -0.21
C ASN A 373 1.25 -18.89 -1.73
N TYR A 374 0.22 -18.13 -2.12
CA TYR A 374 -0.07 -17.89 -3.52
C TYR A 374 1.02 -17.06 -4.20
N CYS A 375 1.53 -16.01 -3.54
CA CYS A 375 2.67 -15.23 -4.03
C CYS A 375 3.90 -16.10 -4.34
N LEU A 376 4.16 -17.14 -3.55
CA LEU A 376 5.25 -18.08 -3.81
C LEU A 376 5.03 -18.86 -5.12
N VAL A 377 3.83 -19.39 -5.35
CA VAL A 377 3.51 -20.13 -6.59
C VAL A 377 3.55 -19.19 -7.80
N GLN A 378 3.05 -17.96 -7.64
CA GLN A 378 2.95 -16.99 -8.71
C GLN A 378 4.31 -16.59 -9.32
N GLN A 379 5.41 -16.65 -8.56
CA GLN A 379 6.75 -16.37 -9.08
C GLN A 379 7.12 -17.27 -10.28
N PHE A 380 6.58 -18.48 -10.31
CA PHE A 380 6.88 -19.53 -11.28
C PHE A 380 5.83 -19.70 -12.37
N LEU A 381 4.72 -18.96 -12.31
CA LEU A 381 3.71 -18.96 -13.36
C LEU A 381 4.27 -18.32 -14.65
N PRO A 382 3.90 -18.82 -15.84
CA PRO A 382 4.09 -18.10 -17.10
C PRO A 382 3.52 -16.67 -17.02
N HIS A 383 4.16 -15.71 -17.70
CA HIS A 383 3.84 -14.28 -17.59
C HIS A 383 2.35 -13.94 -17.83
N ASN A 384 1.69 -14.65 -18.75
CA ASN A 384 0.26 -14.49 -19.06
C ASN A 384 -0.67 -15.00 -17.93
N LEU A 385 -0.18 -15.85 -17.05
CA LEU A 385 -0.92 -16.41 -15.91
C LEU A 385 -0.60 -15.71 -14.59
N LYS A 386 0.44 -14.87 -14.57
CA LYS A 386 0.77 -13.95 -13.48
C LYS A 386 -0.26 -12.82 -13.29
N SER A 387 -1.39 -12.86 -13.98
CA SER A 387 -2.44 -11.89 -13.76
C SER A 387 -3.81 -12.48 -13.47
N LYS A 388 -3.86 -13.78 -13.17
CA LYS A 388 -5.11 -14.52 -13.00
C LYS A 388 -5.34 -14.82 -11.54
N ALA A 389 -6.57 -14.69 -11.07
CA ALA A 389 -6.94 -15.07 -9.72
C ALA A 389 -7.19 -16.59 -9.65
N PRO A 390 -6.72 -17.28 -8.59
CA PRO A 390 -6.97 -18.70 -8.38
C PRO A 390 -8.41 -18.90 -7.88
N ILE A 391 -9.14 -19.80 -8.51
CA ILE A 391 -10.52 -20.14 -8.17
C ILE A 391 -10.51 -21.51 -7.49
N LEU A 392 -11.04 -21.61 -6.26
CA LEU A 392 -11.18 -22.90 -5.57
C LEU A 392 -12.17 -23.79 -6.32
N ILE A 393 -11.73 -24.97 -6.77
CA ILE A 393 -12.54 -25.93 -7.55
C ILE A 393 -12.71 -27.29 -6.86
N PHE A 394 -11.91 -27.58 -5.82
CA PHE A 394 -12.04 -28.78 -5.01
C PHE A 394 -11.59 -28.49 -3.57
N ASP A 395 -12.35 -28.94 -2.59
CA ASP A 395 -12.00 -28.97 -1.17
C ASP A 395 -12.41 -30.31 -0.58
N MET A 396 -11.47 -31.11 -0.08
CA MET A 396 -11.73 -32.45 0.45
C MET A 396 -12.75 -32.45 1.61
N SER A 397 -12.85 -31.35 2.36
CA SER A 397 -13.85 -31.19 3.43
C SER A 397 -15.28 -31.04 2.90
N ILE A 398 -15.44 -30.64 1.64
CA ILE A 398 -16.73 -30.38 0.97
C ILE A 398 -17.02 -31.49 -0.04
N ASP A 399 -16.06 -31.81 -0.91
CA ASP A 399 -16.18 -32.70 -2.06
C ASP A 399 -15.86 -34.17 -1.74
N GLY A 400 -15.39 -34.45 -0.51
CA GLY A 400 -15.10 -35.78 -0.01
C GLY A 400 -13.73 -36.32 -0.41
N THR A 401 -13.50 -37.61 -0.15
CA THR A 401 -12.19 -38.27 -0.25
C THR A 401 -12.01 -39.14 -1.50
N VAL A 402 -12.93 -39.05 -2.46
CA VAL A 402 -12.90 -39.85 -3.70
C VAL A 402 -11.95 -39.18 -4.71
N LEU A 403 -10.89 -39.88 -5.14
CA LEU A 403 -9.85 -39.30 -6.01
C LEU A 403 -10.41 -38.92 -7.38
N SER A 404 -11.32 -39.73 -7.93
CA SER A 404 -12.00 -39.41 -9.20
C SER A 404 -12.82 -38.11 -9.16
N SER A 405 -13.28 -37.68 -7.97
CA SER A 405 -13.96 -36.38 -7.79
C SER A 405 -12.99 -35.23 -8.02
N LEU A 406 -11.78 -35.31 -7.42
CA LEU A 406 -10.71 -34.33 -7.63
C LEU A 406 -10.29 -34.27 -9.10
N ILE A 407 -10.04 -35.43 -9.73
CA ILE A 407 -9.63 -35.50 -11.14
C ILE A 407 -10.67 -34.84 -12.05
N ARG A 408 -11.97 -35.10 -11.83
CA ARG A 408 -13.05 -34.55 -12.65
C ARG A 408 -13.12 -33.02 -12.61
N GLN A 409 -12.80 -32.39 -11.48
CA GLN A 409 -12.80 -30.92 -11.34
C GLN A 409 -11.68 -30.25 -12.17
N ALA A 410 -10.61 -30.99 -12.51
CA ALA A 410 -9.50 -30.50 -13.32
C ALA A 410 -9.51 -31.07 -14.76
N SER A 411 -10.69 -31.24 -15.35
CA SER A 411 -10.87 -31.86 -16.68
C SER A 411 -10.65 -30.92 -17.88
N HIS A 412 -10.47 -29.61 -17.65
CA HIS A 412 -10.24 -28.63 -18.71
C HIS A 412 -8.77 -28.23 -18.85
N ASP A 413 -8.34 -27.83 -20.05
CA ASP A 413 -6.97 -27.36 -20.24
C ASP A 413 -6.78 -26.02 -19.51
N SER A 414 -5.91 -26.02 -18.52
CA SER A 414 -5.70 -24.93 -17.57
C SER A 414 -4.51 -25.26 -16.67
N PHE A 415 -4.02 -24.26 -15.93
CA PHE A 415 -3.12 -24.50 -14.81
C PHE A 415 -3.90 -24.72 -13.52
N TYR A 416 -3.40 -25.62 -12.69
CA TYR A 416 -4.03 -25.97 -11.41
C TYR A 416 -3.02 -25.91 -10.27
N ILE A 417 -3.46 -25.43 -9.10
CA ILE A 417 -2.67 -25.45 -7.87
C ILE A 417 -3.29 -26.49 -6.95
N LEU A 418 -2.57 -27.59 -6.72
CA LEU A 418 -2.95 -28.64 -5.78
C LEU A 418 -2.25 -28.38 -4.44
N LEU A 419 -3.02 -28.34 -3.35
CA LEU A 419 -2.54 -28.17 -1.99
C LEU A 419 -2.92 -29.36 -1.12
N ILE A 420 -1.96 -29.87 -0.35
CA ILE A 420 -2.12 -30.97 0.58
C ILE A 420 -1.65 -30.47 1.96
N LYS A 421 -2.53 -30.59 2.96
CA LYS A 421 -2.21 -30.32 4.37
C LYS A 421 -2.07 -31.64 5.11
N THR A 422 -0.93 -31.83 5.78
CA THR A 422 -0.69 -32.91 6.75
C THR A 422 -0.60 -32.31 8.17
N ASN A 423 -0.26 -33.13 9.16
CA ASN A 423 -0.03 -32.66 10.52
C ASN A 423 1.20 -31.74 10.64
N SER A 424 2.22 -31.99 9.82
CA SER A 424 3.51 -31.30 9.91
C SER A 424 3.69 -30.23 8.84
N ARG A 425 3.06 -30.39 7.65
CA ARG A 425 3.36 -29.54 6.49
C ARG A 425 2.16 -29.19 5.62
N ILE A 426 2.29 -28.09 4.88
CA ILE A 426 1.45 -27.76 3.72
C ILE A 426 2.36 -27.71 2.50
N PHE A 427 2.11 -28.59 1.54
CA PHE A 427 2.89 -28.70 0.31
C PHE A 427 1.97 -29.06 -0.86
N GLY A 428 2.50 -29.04 -2.08
CA GLY A 428 1.65 -29.18 -3.25
C GLY A 428 2.38 -29.07 -4.56
N ALA A 429 1.61 -28.92 -5.63
CA ALA A 429 2.12 -28.81 -6.98
C ALA A 429 1.34 -27.80 -7.81
N LEU A 430 2.06 -27.15 -8.73
CA LEU A 430 1.47 -26.45 -9.86
C LEU A 430 1.43 -27.44 -11.03
N LEU A 431 0.24 -27.72 -11.54
CA LEU A 431 -0.01 -28.64 -12.64
C LEU A 431 -0.22 -27.83 -13.91
N SER A 432 0.51 -28.20 -14.98
CA SER A 432 0.53 -27.45 -16.25
C SER A 432 -0.48 -27.91 -17.29
N CYS A 433 -1.37 -28.86 -16.96
CA CYS A 433 -2.37 -29.42 -17.86
C CYS A 433 -3.59 -29.96 -17.13
N ALA A 434 -4.64 -30.28 -17.89
CA ALA A 434 -5.81 -31.03 -17.42
C ALA A 434 -5.45 -32.42 -16.88
N LEU A 435 -6.20 -32.89 -15.89
CA LEU A 435 -6.11 -34.24 -15.33
C LEU A 435 -6.99 -35.20 -16.13
N ILE A 436 -6.42 -35.76 -17.20
CA ILE A 436 -7.09 -36.73 -18.07
C ILE A 436 -6.58 -38.13 -17.74
N VAL A 437 -7.46 -39.03 -17.31
CA VAL A 437 -7.15 -40.44 -17.02
C VAL A 437 -6.62 -41.12 -18.29
N GLN A 438 -5.54 -41.87 -18.16
CA GLN A 438 -4.93 -42.59 -19.28
C GLN A 438 -5.03 -44.09 -19.07
N ASP A 439 -5.55 -44.81 -20.06
CA ASP A 439 -5.72 -46.27 -20.02
C ASP A 439 -4.39 -47.04 -20.18
N THR A 440 -3.31 -46.34 -20.55
CA THR A 440 -1.96 -46.92 -20.72
C THR A 440 -1.08 -46.68 -19.50
N LYS A 441 -0.61 -47.76 -18.85
CA LYS A 441 0.35 -47.68 -17.73
C LYS A 441 1.61 -46.90 -18.12
N ASN A 442 2.14 -46.10 -17.19
CA ASN A 442 3.40 -45.35 -17.28
C ASN A 442 3.46 -44.22 -18.31
N LYS A 443 2.31 -43.69 -18.75
CA LYS A 443 2.29 -42.50 -19.59
C LYS A 443 2.19 -41.24 -18.73
N TYR A 444 3.11 -40.31 -18.95
CA TYR A 444 3.18 -39.04 -18.23
C TYR A 444 2.67 -37.90 -19.12
N ILE A 445 2.06 -36.90 -18.50
CA ILE A 445 1.55 -35.66 -19.11
C ILE A 445 2.09 -34.44 -18.38
N GLY A 446 1.81 -33.27 -18.94
CA GLY A 446 2.31 -31.98 -18.46
C GLY A 446 3.58 -31.57 -19.20
N ASN A 447 4.13 -30.45 -18.76
CA ASN A 447 5.34 -29.88 -19.33
C ASN A 447 6.22 -29.29 -18.22
N GLN A 448 7.35 -28.69 -18.63
CA GLN A 448 8.31 -28.08 -17.73
C GLN A 448 7.74 -27.02 -16.77
N ASN A 449 6.55 -26.46 -17.03
CA ASN A 449 5.92 -25.51 -16.11
C ASN A 449 5.22 -26.20 -14.92
N THR A 450 5.16 -27.53 -14.90
CA THR A 450 4.82 -28.28 -13.67
C THR A 450 5.95 -28.13 -12.66
N MET A 451 5.59 -27.91 -11.41
CA MET A 451 6.55 -27.81 -10.30
C MET A 451 5.90 -28.25 -8.99
N VAL A 452 6.73 -28.51 -7.99
CA VAL A 452 6.28 -28.82 -6.63
C VAL A 452 6.77 -27.76 -5.64
N PHE A 453 6.06 -27.59 -4.54
CA PHE A 453 6.40 -26.60 -3.53
C PHE A 453 6.07 -27.10 -2.12
N ASP A 454 6.80 -26.60 -1.14
CA ASP A 454 6.63 -26.81 0.29
C ASP A 454 6.42 -25.43 0.92
N PHE A 455 5.17 -25.10 1.28
CA PHE A 455 4.83 -23.82 1.90
C PHE A 455 5.28 -23.74 3.35
N THR A 456 5.39 -24.86 4.05
CA THR A 456 5.93 -24.87 5.42
C THR A 456 7.38 -24.41 5.44
N ASN A 457 8.17 -24.85 4.45
CA ASN A 457 9.56 -24.41 4.28
C ASN A 457 9.74 -23.23 3.32
N LYS A 458 8.63 -22.69 2.77
CA LYS A 458 8.61 -21.61 1.76
C LYS A 458 9.57 -21.87 0.59
N LYS A 459 9.59 -23.10 0.07
CA LYS A 459 10.45 -23.50 -1.06
C LYS A 459 9.63 -24.04 -2.23
N ALA A 460 10.14 -23.79 -3.42
CA ALA A 460 9.63 -24.31 -4.68
C ALA A 460 10.75 -25.09 -5.38
N TYR A 461 10.40 -26.18 -6.05
CA TYR A 461 11.35 -27.10 -6.67
C TYR A 461 10.95 -27.31 -8.13
N ARG A 462 11.93 -27.07 -9.01
CA ARG A 462 11.86 -27.28 -10.45
C ARG A 462 13.30 -27.49 -10.93
N HIS A 463 13.55 -28.55 -11.68
CA HIS A 463 14.88 -28.84 -12.19
C HIS A 463 15.12 -28.11 -13.52
N TYR A 464 16.19 -27.31 -13.61
CA TYR A 464 16.69 -26.73 -14.86
C TYR A 464 18.21 -26.94 -14.98
N PRO A 465 18.73 -27.51 -16.07
CA PRO A 465 18.03 -27.99 -17.28
C PRO A 465 17.15 -29.22 -17.01
N LEU A 466 16.27 -29.58 -17.96
CA LEU A 466 15.35 -30.70 -17.79
C LEU A 466 16.11 -32.04 -17.76
N VAL A 467 15.81 -32.90 -16.77
CA VAL A 467 16.41 -34.24 -16.63
C VAL A 467 15.56 -35.37 -17.22
N ASN A 468 14.24 -35.22 -17.21
CA ASN A 468 13.26 -36.15 -17.80
C ASN A 468 11.89 -35.46 -17.95
N GLU A 469 10.91 -36.15 -18.55
CA GLU A 469 9.54 -35.64 -18.78
C GLU A 469 8.49 -36.31 -17.88
N LEU A 470 8.89 -36.84 -16.72
CA LEU A 470 8.03 -37.61 -15.81
C LEU A 470 7.19 -36.69 -14.89
N PHE A 471 6.43 -35.75 -15.46
CA PHE A 471 5.76 -34.70 -14.66
C PHE A 471 4.50 -35.16 -13.92
N ILE A 472 3.50 -35.68 -14.62
CA ILE A 472 2.21 -36.07 -14.03
C ILE A 472 1.75 -37.40 -14.64
N SER A 473 1.39 -38.39 -13.84
CA SER A 473 0.82 -39.68 -14.30
C SER A 473 -0.48 -39.96 -13.55
N ILE A 474 -1.53 -40.33 -14.29
CA ILE A 474 -2.90 -40.38 -13.79
C ILE A 474 -3.60 -41.66 -14.24
N SER A 475 -4.16 -42.39 -13.29
CA SER A 475 -5.09 -43.50 -13.53
C SER A 475 -6.38 -43.27 -12.72
N SER A 476 -7.36 -44.17 -12.86
CA SER A 476 -8.64 -44.05 -12.12
C SER A 476 -8.47 -44.00 -10.60
N ASN A 477 -7.41 -44.61 -10.07
CA ASN A 477 -7.20 -44.81 -8.63
C ASN A 477 -5.88 -44.22 -8.14
N LEU A 478 -5.16 -43.48 -8.99
CA LEU A 478 -3.81 -43.02 -8.67
C LEU A 478 -3.47 -41.70 -9.39
N LEU A 479 -2.87 -40.77 -8.65
CA LEU A 479 -2.25 -39.55 -9.16
C LEU A 479 -0.80 -39.48 -8.67
N ILE A 480 0.14 -39.46 -9.61
CA ILE A 480 1.58 -39.30 -9.38
C ILE A 480 2.04 -37.97 -9.97
N ILE A 481 2.86 -37.24 -9.22
CA ILE A 481 3.55 -36.03 -9.68
C ILE A 481 5.06 -36.21 -9.47
N GLY A 482 5.82 -36.17 -10.56
CA GLY A 482 7.25 -36.39 -10.59
C GLY A 482 7.66 -37.86 -10.71
N GLY A 483 8.83 -38.11 -11.29
CA GLY A 483 9.46 -39.43 -11.37
C GLY A 483 11.01 -39.37 -11.50
N PRO A 484 11.70 -40.52 -11.58
CA PRO A 484 11.19 -41.89 -11.43
C PRO A 484 10.74 -42.22 -9.98
N HIS A 485 11.28 -41.51 -8.99
CA HIS A 485 10.73 -41.45 -7.64
C HIS A 485 9.70 -40.32 -7.55
N PHE A 486 8.54 -40.58 -6.96
CA PHE A 486 7.44 -39.63 -6.95
C PHE A 486 7.64 -38.52 -5.91
N SER A 487 7.41 -37.28 -6.32
CA SER A 487 7.40 -36.15 -5.39
C SER A 487 6.08 -36.11 -4.62
N ILE A 488 4.97 -36.44 -5.28
CA ILE A 488 3.64 -36.59 -4.66
C ILE A 488 2.98 -37.84 -5.24
N TYR A 489 2.48 -38.70 -4.35
CA TYR A 489 1.71 -39.90 -4.66
C TYR A 489 0.40 -39.86 -3.88
N LEU A 490 -0.72 -39.87 -4.60
CA LEU A 490 -2.07 -39.90 -4.03
C LEU A 490 -2.84 -41.10 -4.59
N GLU A 491 -3.32 -41.94 -3.69
CA GLU A 491 -4.15 -43.10 -4.00
C GLU A 491 -5.64 -42.82 -3.76
N GLU A 492 -6.49 -43.73 -4.24
CA GLU A 492 -7.92 -43.71 -3.98
C GLU A 492 -8.23 -43.59 -2.48
N GLY A 493 -9.23 -42.77 -2.14
CA GLY A 493 -9.60 -42.52 -0.76
C GLY A 493 -8.82 -41.39 -0.06
N LEU A 494 -7.82 -40.77 -0.72
CA LEU A 494 -7.12 -39.55 -0.27
C LEU A 494 -6.72 -39.55 1.22
N SER A 495 -6.35 -40.72 1.74
CA SER A 495 -6.12 -40.91 3.19
C SER A 495 -4.69 -40.60 3.61
N LYS A 496 -3.73 -40.92 2.73
CA LYS A 496 -2.30 -40.67 2.90
C LYS A 496 -1.71 -40.10 1.62
N VAL A 497 -0.65 -39.32 1.80
CA VAL A 497 0.20 -38.82 0.73
C VAL A 497 1.57 -39.47 0.86
N GLY A 498 2.10 -39.98 -0.25
CA GLY A 498 3.49 -40.42 -0.36
C GLY A 498 4.36 -39.34 -0.99
N SER A 499 5.62 -39.24 -0.57
CA SER A 499 6.62 -38.37 -1.18
C SER A 499 8.01 -38.98 -1.02
N GLN A 500 8.86 -38.81 -2.03
CA GLN A 500 10.24 -39.24 -2.05
C GLN A 500 11.11 -38.15 -2.70
N PRO A 501 12.44 -38.17 -2.49
CA PRO A 501 13.34 -37.33 -3.27
C PRO A 501 13.13 -37.58 -4.77
N CYS A 502 12.76 -36.54 -5.51
CA CYS A 502 12.29 -36.66 -6.89
C CYS A 502 13.25 -35.97 -7.86
N GLU A 503 13.78 -36.72 -8.81
CA GLU A 503 14.73 -36.21 -9.80
C GLU A 503 14.09 -35.18 -10.73
N THR A 504 12.83 -35.37 -11.14
CA THR A 504 12.12 -34.45 -12.07
C THR A 504 12.14 -33.00 -11.58
N PHE A 505 12.08 -32.78 -10.27
CA PHE A 505 11.98 -31.44 -9.68
C PHE A 505 13.18 -31.04 -8.83
N ASP A 506 14.14 -31.93 -8.59
CA ASP A 506 15.16 -31.80 -7.54
C ASP A 506 14.53 -31.53 -6.15
N SER A 507 13.43 -32.21 -5.86
CA SER A 507 12.70 -32.00 -4.61
C SER A 507 13.13 -33.02 -3.55
N PRO A 508 13.18 -32.65 -2.26
CA PRO A 508 13.28 -33.63 -1.17
C PRO A 508 11.95 -34.39 -1.00
N SER A 509 11.92 -35.35 -0.07
CA SER A 509 10.65 -35.86 0.45
C SER A 509 9.93 -34.79 1.27
N PHE A 510 8.62 -34.65 1.04
CA PHE A 510 7.74 -33.79 1.82
C PHE A 510 7.05 -34.50 2.97
N VAL A 511 7.20 -35.82 3.08
CA VAL A 511 6.62 -36.64 4.15
C VAL A 511 7.70 -37.14 5.10
N GLU A 512 7.33 -37.32 6.36
CA GLU A 512 8.24 -37.81 7.41
C GLU A 512 8.23 -39.33 7.50
N SER A 513 7.07 -39.96 7.26
CA SER A 513 6.91 -41.42 7.28
C SER A 513 7.29 -42.05 5.94
N SER A 514 8.08 -43.13 5.96
CA SER A 514 8.39 -43.94 4.78
C SER A 514 7.17 -44.62 4.15
N THR A 515 6.05 -44.68 4.88
CA THR A 515 4.75 -45.21 4.41
C THR A 515 3.76 -44.11 4.04
N GLY A 516 4.21 -42.84 4.00
CA GLY A 516 3.38 -41.67 3.75
C GLY A 516 2.75 -41.08 5.00
N ASP A 517 2.39 -39.80 4.92
CA ASP A 517 1.77 -39.03 5.99
C ASP A 517 0.26 -38.93 5.80
N LYS A 518 -0.49 -38.84 6.91
CA LYS A 518 -1.95 -38.68 6.88
C LYS A 518 -2.33 -37.32 6.29
N ILE A 519 -3.27 -37.34 5.35
CA ILE A 519 -3.86 -36.13 4.76
C ILE A 519 -4.94 -35.59 5.71
N LEU A 520 -4.85 -34.30 6.05
CA LEU A 520 -5.87 -33.57 6.82
C LEU A 520 -6.84 -32.82 5.92
N ASN A 521 -6.35 -32.20 4.84
CA ASN A 521 -7.18 -31.57 3.83
C ASN A 521 -6.45 -31.50 2.48
N ILE A 522 -7.20 -31.50 1.39
CA ILE A 522 -6.73 -31.21 0.04
C ILE A 522 -7.59 -30.10 -0.55
N GLN A 523 -6.96 -29.09 -1.13
CA GLN A 523 -7.65 -28.09 -1.93
C GLN A 523 -7.01 -28.00 -3.31
N MET A 524 -7.84 -27.76 -4.33
CA MET A 524 -7.37 -27.52 -5.69
C MET A 524 -7.95 -26.23 -6.23
N PHE A 525 -7.10 -25.43 -6.87
CA PHE A 525 -7.47 -24.16 -7.47
C PHE A 525 -7.21 -24.18 -8.98
N LYS A 526 -8.11 -23.60 -9.75
CA LYS A 526 -7.94 -23.37 -11.19
C LYS A 526 -7.46 -21.95 -11.45
N LEU A 527 -6.48 -21.79 -12.33
CA LEU A 527 -6.06 -20.49 -12.86
C LEU A 527 -6.75 -20.30 -14.22
N SER A 528 -7.86 -19.56 -14.26
CA SER A 528 -8.63 -19.35 -15.50
C SER A 528 -8.10 -18.17 -16.35
N GLU A 529 -8.34 -18.22 -17.66
CA GLU A 529 -8.20 -17.09 -18.59
C GLU A 529 -9.12 -15.90 -18.26
#